data_AF-A0A8T4SH89-F1
#
_entry.id   AF-A0A8T4SH89-F1
#
_cell.length_a   1.000
_cell.length_b   1.000
_cell.length_c   1.000
_cell.angle_alpha   90.00
_cell.angle_beta   90.00
_cell.angle_gamma   90.00
#
_symmetry.space_group_name_H-M   'P 1'
#
loop_
_entity.id
_entity.type
_entity.pdbx_description
1 polymer ?
#
loop_
_entity_poly.entity_id
_entity_poly.type
_entity_poly.pdbx_seq_one_letter_code
_entity_poly.pdbx_strand_id
1 'polypeptide(L)' 'MGVKWFREKKYEKYRLYYLIYEEHKSVFMVAISEKKDQQKVINTIRLLLDFFKEELENLLRNKST' A
#
# COMPACT_ATOMS: atom_id res chain seq x y z
N MET A 1 -15.23 7.09 -3.31
CA MET A 1 -15.16 5.83 -2.56
C MET A 1 -13.79 5.71 -1.89
N GLY A 2 -13.68 6.12 -0.63
CA GLY A 2 -12.43 6.10 0.13
C GLY A 2 -12.36 4.86 0.99
N VAL A 3 -11.55 3.88 0.60
CA VAL A 3 -11.29 2.71 1.45
C VAL A 3 -10.38 3.15 2.59
N LYS A 4 -10.79 2.92 3.85
CA LYS A 4 -10.08 3.47 5.04
C LYS A 4 -8.60 3.09 5.11
N TRP A 5 -8.29 1.89 4.62
CA TRP A 5 -6.96 1.29 4.63
C TRP A 5 -6.06 1.72 3.46
N PHE A 6 -6.58 2.35 2.40
CA PHE A 6 -5.77 2.76 1.24
C PHE A 6 -5.54 4.28 1.22
N ARG A 7 -4.29 4.71 1.06
CA ARG A 7 -3.95 6.13 0.95
C ARG A 7 -3.02 6.40 -0.21
N GLU A 8 -3.21 7.58 -0.79
CA GLU A 8 -2.33 8.19 -1.78
C GLU A 8 -1.79 9.49 -1.20
N LYS A 9 -0.47 9.70 -1.28
CA LYS A 9 0.18 11.00 -1.02
C LYS A 9 0.83 11.50 -2.31
N LYS A 10 0.50 12.73 -2.69
CA LYS A 10 1.12 13.41 -3.83
C LYS A 10 2.43 14.06 -3.41
N TYR A 11 3.44 13.94 -4.26
CA TYR A 11 4.71 14.61 -4.09
C TYR A 11 5.26 14.98 -5.47
N GLU A 12 5.22 16.27 -5.82
CA GLU A 12 5.51 16.76 -7.17
C GLU A 12 4.72 15.99 -8.24
N LYS A 13 5.41 15.41 -9.22
CA LYS A 13 4.81 14.56 -10.27
C LYS A 13 4.49 13.14 -9.82
N TYR A 14 4.87 12.75 -8.61
CA TYR A 14 4.74 11.40 -8.08
C TYR A 14 3.54 11.24 -7.15
N ARG A 15 3.12 9.98 -7.02
CA ARG A 15 2.11 9.50 -6.08
C ARG A 15 2.67 8.31 -5.34
N LEU A 16 2.70 8.42 -4.02
CA LEU A 16 3.05 7.34 -3.12
C LEU A 16 1.76 6.67 -2.66
N TYR A 17 1.72 5.35 -2.77
CA TYR A 17 0.60 4.54 -2.34
C TYR A 17 1.00 3.70 -1.14
N TYR A 18 0.16 3.73 -0.12
CA TYR A 18 0.40 2.98 1.11
C TYR A 18 -0.89 2.44 1.70
N LEU A 19 -0.73 1.30 2.38
CA LEU A 19 -1.77 0.59 3.09
C LEU A 19 -1.61 0.84 4.60
N ILE A 20 -2.71 1.13 5.27
CA ILE A 20 -2.77 1.30 6.73
C ILE A 20 -3.38 0.02 7.32
N TYR A 21 -2.60 -0.66 8.16
CA TYR A 21 -3.04 -1.82 8.92
C TYR A 21 -3.15 -1.44 10.39
N GLU A 22 -4.36 -1.07 10.82
CA GLU A 22 -4.62 -0.58 12.19
C GLU A 22 -4.31 -1.64 13.25
N GLU A 23 -4.63 -2.91 12.97
CA GLU A 23 -4.35 -4.06 13.84
C GLU A 23 -2.86 -4.20 14.17
N HIS A 24 -2.00 -3.92 13.20
CA HIS A 24 -0.55 -3.99 13.34
C HIS A 24 0.11 -2.64 13.63
N LYS A 25 -0.68 -1.56 13.80
CA LYS A 25 -0.22 -0.16 13.90
C LYS A 25 0.87 0.17 12.87
N SER A 26 0.71 -0.34 11.65
CA SER A 26 1.76 -0.34 10.62
C SER A 26 1.27 0.33 9.34
N VAL A 27 2.21 0.96 8.63
CA VAL A 27 2.00 1.53 7.29
C VAL A 27 2.91 0.79 6.32
N PHE A 28 2.33 0.29 5.22
CA PHE A 28 3.06 -0.46 4.21
C PHE A 28 3.01 0.27 2.87
N MET A 29 4.16 0.76 2.41
CA MET A 29 4.26 1.43 1.10
C MET A 29 4.32 0.38 0.00
N VAL A 30 3.40 0.46 -0.96
CA VAL A 30 3.19 -0.60 -1.96
C VAL A 30 3.52 -0.18 -3.39
N ALA A 31 3.50 1.12 -3.68
CA ALA A 31 3.87 1.62 -5.01
C ALA A 31 4.22 3.10 -5.02
N ILE A 32 4.97 3.50 -6.05
CA ILE A 32 5.17 4.89 -6.46
C ILE A 32 4.81 4.98 -7.95
N SER A 33 4.07 6.00 -8.36
CA SER A 33 3.74 6.22 -9.77
C SER A 33 3.70 7.69 -10.14
N GLU A 34 3.72 7.99 -11.45
CA GLU A 34 3.46 9.34 -11.95
C GLU A 34 1.95 9.59 -12.16
N LYS A 35 1.60 10.83 -12.56
CA LYS A 35 0.19 11.20 -12.72
C LYS A 35 -0.56 10.29 -13.71
N LYS A 36 0.10 9.94 -14.81
CA LYS A 36 -0.46 9.21 -15.95
C LYS A 36 -0.82 7.75 -15.65
N ASP A 37 -0.14 7.12 -14.69
CA ASP A 37 -0.28 5.69 -14.41
C ASP A 37 -1.22 5.38 -13.24
N GLN A 38 -1.90 6.40 -12.70
CA GLN A 38 -2.68 6.31 -11.45
C GLN A 38 -3.63 5.13 -11.41
N GLN A 39 -4.51 5.05 -12.42
CA GLN A 39 -5.62 4.11 -12.40
C GLN A 39 -5.11 2.68 -12.56
N LYS A 40 -4.08 2.50 -13.40
CA LYS A 40 -3.40 1.22 -13.58
C LYS A 40 -2.81 0.74 -12.25
N VAL A 41 -2.08 1.61 -11.55
CA VAL A 41 -1.46 1.28 -10.26
C VAL A 41 -2.50 1.00 -9.18
N ILE A 42 -3.55 1.80 -9.08
CA ILE A 42 -4.66 1.55 -8.13
C ILE A 42 -5.32 0.19 -8.41
N ASN A 43 -5.54 -0.15 -9.69
CA ASN A 43 -6.13 -1.44 -10.05
C ASN A 43 -5.20 -2.60 -9.69
N THR A 44 -3.90 -2.49 -9.97
CA THR A 44 -2.91 -3.50 -9.58
C THR A 44 -2.86 -3.67 -8.06
N ILE A 45 -2.87 -2.59 -7.28
CA ILE A 45 -2.86 -2.67 -5.82
C ILE A 45 -4.09 -3.41 -5.30
N ARG A 46 -5.27 -3.15 -5.88
CA ARG A 46 -6.51 -3.85 -5.51
C ARG A 46 -6.44 -5.34 -5.79
N LEU A 47 -5.81 -5.76 -6.88
CA LEU A 47 -5.64 -7.17 -7.23
C LEU A 47 -4.63 -7.90 -6.31
N LEU A 48 -3.71 -7.15 -5.69
CA LEU A 48 -2.62 -7.69 -4.88
C LEU A 48 -2.81 -7.46 -3.37
N LEU A 49 -4.02 -7.10 -2.91
CA LEU A 49 -4.24 -6.77 -1.50
C LEU A 49 -3.93 -7.92 -0.55
N ASP A 50 -4.37 -9.12 -0.89
CA ASP A 50 -4.15 -10.30 -0.06
C ASP A 50 -2.66 -10.63 0.01
N PHE A 51 -1.97 -10.52 -1.13
CA PHE A 51 -0.52 -10.65 -1.20
C PHE A 51 0.20 -9.64 -0.30
N PHE A 52 -0.16 -8.35 -0.35
CA PHE A 52 0.46 -7.35 0.51
C PHE A 52 0.20 -7.57 2.00
N LYS A 53 -0.97 -8.12 2.34
CA LYS A 53 -1.28 -8.48 3.73
C LYS A 53 -0.36 -9.62 4.20
N GLU A 54 -0.23 -10.68 3.40
CA GLU A 54 0.65 -11.81 3.71
C GLU A 54 2.12 -11.37 3.85
N GLU A 55 2.60 -10.51 2.95
CA GLU A 55 3.95 -9.96 3.01
C GLU A 55 4.19 -9.16 4.30
N LEU A 56 3.23 -8.32 4.72
CA LEU A 56 3.33 -7.59 5.98
C LEU A 56 3.38 -8.53 7.18
N GLU A 57 2.51 -9.54 7.23
CA GLU A 57 2.48 -10.54 8.31
C GLU A 57 3.81 -11.31 8.39
N ASN A 58 4.36 -11.72 7.25
CA ASN A 58 5.67 -12.38 7.17
C ASN A 58 6.79 -11.46 7.68
N LEU A 59 6.79 -10.18 7.30
CA LEU A 59 7.77 -9.20 7.80
C LEU A 59 7.68 -8.99 9.31
N LEU A 60 6.47 -8.93 9.87
CA LEU A 60 6.26 -8.77 11.31
C LEU A 60 6.69 -10.02 12.09
N ARG A 61 6.42 -11.22 11.56
CA ARG A 61 6.90 -12.49 12.14
C ARG A 61 8.42 -12.53 12.20
N ASN A 62 9.09 -12.16 11.10
CA ASN A 62 10.55 -12.23 11.00
C ASN A 62 11.27 -11.20 11.89
N LYS A 63 10.64 -10.06 12.22
CA LYS A 63 11.20 -9.07 13.17
C LYS A 63 11.14 -9.49 14.63
N SER A 64 10.37 -10.53 14.96
CA SER A 64 10.16 -10.99 16.34
C SER A 64 11.17 -12.04 16.80
N THR A 65 12.24 -12.27 16.01
CA THR A 65 13.39 -13.13 16.32
C THR A 65 14.65 -12.27 16.41
#